data_AF-A0A9D6ZUZ0-F1
#
_entry.id   AF-A0A9D6ZUZ0-F1
#
_cell.length_a   1.000
_cell.length_b   1.000
_cell.length_c   1.000
_cell.angle_alpha   90.00
_cell.angle_beta   90.00
_cell.angle_gamma   90.00
#
_symmetry.space_group_name_H-M   'P 1'
#
loop_
_entity.id
_entity.type
_entity.pdbx_description
1 polymer ?
#
loop_
_entity_poly.entity_id
_entity_poly.type
_entity_poly.pdbx_seq_one_letter_code
_entity_poly.pdbx_strand_id
1 'polypeptide(L)'
;MPKLTRTSYSIKELTNMYANGEIAIPEIQRDFVWDAKRIKLLLDSIQKDYPSGAVILWRPEFSARSEFEMLIRPERLHLYKNRLPAYLLLDGQQRLSPCPKIT
;
A
#
# COMPACT_ATOMS: atom_id res chain seq x y z
N MET A 1 -9.14 5.99 -20.65
CA MET A 1 -9.63 4.83 -19.89
C MET A 1 -8.49 4.29 -19.04
N PRO A 2 -8.72 3.96 -17.75
CA PRO A 2 -7.69 3.34 -16.93
C PRO A 2 -7.29 1.99 -17.54
N LYS A 3 -5.99 1.77 -17.73
CA LYS A 3 -5.45 0.51 -18.25
C LYS A 3 -5.06 -0.39 -17.09
N LEU A 4 -5.63 -1.59 -17.05
CA LEU A 4 -5.22 -2.60 -16.09
C LEU A 4 -3.96 -3.29 -16.62
N THR A 5 -2.84 -3.14 -15.90
CA THR A 5 -1.58 -3.80 -16.21
C THR A 5 -1.24 -4.78 -15.11
N ARG A 6 -0.98 -6.06 -15.47
CA ARG A 6 -0.53 -7.06 -14.51
C ARG A 6 0.99 -7.01 -14.40
N THR A 7 1.49 -6.67 -13.22
CA THR A 7 2.92 -6.62 -12.92
C THR A 7 3.25 -7.63 -11.82
N SER A 8 4.45 -8.20 -11.86
CA SER A 8 4.99 -9.07 -10.82
C SER A 8 6.07 -8.30 -10.06
N TYR A 9 5.84 -8.03 -8.79
CA TYR A 9 6.84 -7.48 -7.87
C TYR A 9 7.16 -8.53 -6.82
N SER A 10 8.43 -8.61 -6.41
CA SER A 10 8.79 -9.35 -5.20
C SER A 10 8.23 -8.65 -3.96
N ILE A 11 8.02 -9.41 -2.89
CA ILE A 11 7.57 -8.87 -1.59
C ILE A 11 8.56 -7.81 -1.08
N LYS A 12 9.86 -8.01 -1.31
CA LYS A 12 10.91 -7.08 -0.91
C LYS A 12 10.80 -5.74 -1.65
N GLU A 13 10.51 -5.77 -2.95
CA GLU A 13 10.32 -4.54 -3.73
C GLU A 13 9.09 -3.78 -3.24
N LEU A 14 7.96 -4.46 -3.07
CA LEU A 14 6.73 -3.82 -2.60
C LEU A 14 6.88 -3.19 -1.21
N THR A 15 7.56 -3.89 -0.29
CA THR A 15 7.83 -3.38 1.06
C THR A 15 8.79 -2.19 1.05
N ASN A 16 9.81 -2.20 0.18
CA ASN A 16 10.70 -1.06 0.00
C ASN A 16 9.98 0.15 -0.59
N MET A 17 9.14 -0.04 -1.62
CA MET A 17 8.34 1.04 -2.22
C MET A 17 7.40 1.66 -1.19
N TYR A 18 6.77 0.84 -0.35
CA TYR A 18 5.95 1.31 0.76
C TYR A 18 6.77 2.12 1.78
N ALA A 19 7.92 1.59 2.22
CA ALA A 19 8.80 2.25 3.19
C ALA A 19 9.39 3.57 2.67
N ASN A 20 9.63 3.67 1.36
CA ASN A 20 10.13 4.88 0.70
C ASN A 20 9.05 5.94 0.48
N GLY A 21 7.78 5.64 0.77
CA GLY A 21 6.65 6.53 0.51
C GLY A 21 6.26 6.60 -0.98
N GLU A 22 6.68 5.64 -1.80
CA GLU A 22 6.28 5.54 -3.21
C GLU A 22 4.85 5.00 -3.37
N ILE A 23 4.38 4.24 -2.38
CA ILE A 23 3.01 3.75 -2.27
C ILE A 23 2.32 4.49 -1.13
N ALA A 24 1.20 5.15 -1.43
CA ALA A 24 0.39 5.82 -0.43
C ALA A 24 -0.95 5.12 -0.17
N ILE A 25 -1.46 5.26 1.04
CA ILE A 25 -2.74 4.67 1.48
C ILE A 25 -3.81 5.77 1.46
N PRO A 26 -4.82 5.67 0.57
CA PRO A 26 -5.88 6.66 0.49
C PRO A 26 -6.79 6.62 1.72
N GLU A 27 -7.43 7.74 2.02
CA GLU A 27 -8.32 7.93 3.17
C GLU A 27 -9.49 6.94 3.19
N ILE A 28 -9.97 6.56 2.00
CA ILE A 28 -11.06 5.58 1.83
C ILE A 28 -10.71 4.21 2.42
N GLN A 29 -9.41 3.91 2.61
CA GLN A 29 -8.99 2.68 3.26
C GLN A 29 -9.25 2.74 4.76
N ARG A 30 -9.83 1.66 5.27
CA ARG A 30 -10.03 1.45 6.70
C ARG A 30 -8.69 1.25 7.42
N ASP A 31 -8.72 1.43 8.73
CA ASP A 31 -7.54 1.17 9.55
C ASP A 31 -7.17 -0.32 9.57
N PHE A 32 -5.93 -0.57 9.98
CA PHE A 32 -5.40 -1.92 10.09
C PHE A 32 -6.13 -2.70 11.20
N VAL A 33 -6.64 -3.90 10.87
CA VAL A 33 -7.47 -4.70 11.79
C VAL A 33 -6.98 -6.13 11.97
N TRP A 34 -5.86 -6.51 11.36
CA TRP A 34 -5.29 -7.84 11.56
C TRP A 34 -4.56 -7.94 12.90
N ASP A 35 -4.76 -9.05 13.59
CA ASP A 35 -4.01 -9.40 14.78
C ASP A 35 -2.68 -10.08 14.41
N ALA A 36 -1.79 -10.22 15.39
CA ALA A 36 -0.50 -10.90 15.22
C ALA A 36 -0.65 -12.35 14.69
N LYS A 37 -1.77 -13.02 15.02
CA LYS A 37 -2.05 -14.39 14.56
C LYS A 37 -2.28 -14.44 13.05
N ARG A 38 -3.10 -13.54 12.50
CA ARG A 38 -3.34 -13.44 11.05
C ARG A 38 -2.09 -13.08 10.27
N ILE A 39 -1.26 -12.19 10.83
CA ILE A 39 0.04 -11.84 10.25
C ILE A 39 0.93 -13.08 10.16
N LYS A 40 1.01 -13.87 11.25
CA LYS A 40 1.79 -15.12 11.26
C LYS A 40 1.26 -16.12 10.22
N LEU A 41 -0.05 -16.30 10.11
CA LEU A 41 -0.66 -17.19 9.11
C LEU A 41 -0.35 -16.76 7.68
N LEU A 42 -0.27 -15.45 7.40
CA LEU A 42 0.15 -14.94 6.12
C LEU A 42 1.62 -15.31 5.83
N LEU A 43 2.51 -15.10 6.80
CA LEU A 43 3.92 -15.46 6.67
C LEU A 43 4.10 -16.98 6.46
N ASP A 44 3.37 -17.79 7.21
CA ASP A 44 3.37 -19.26 7.05
C ASP A 44 2.89 -19.67 5.65
N SER A 45 1.91 -18.97 5.09
CA SER A 45 1.41 -19.22 3.73
C SER A 45 2.43 -18.84 2.66
N ILE A 46 3.12 -17.71 2.83
CA ILE A 46 4.21 -17.26 1.95
C ILE A 46 5.37 -18.26 1.98
N GLN A 47 5.76 -18.74 3.16
CA GLN A 47 6.83 -19.73 3.30
C GLN A 47 6.48 -21.08 2.67
N LYS A 48 5.19 -21.41 2.58
CA LYS A 48 4.68 -22.65 1.95
C LYS A 48 4.34 -22.48 0.46
N ASP A 49 4.72 -21.36 -0.15
CA ASP A 49 4.41 -21.03 -1.55
C ASP A 49 2.91 -21.10 -1.90
N TYR A 50 2.04 -20.88 -0.91
CA TYR A 50 0.60 -20.80 -1.17
C TYR A 50 0.24 -19.47 -1.83
N PRO A 51 -0.73 -19.46 -2.77
CA PRO A 51 -1.14 -18.24 -3.44
C PRO A 51 -1.73 -17.25 -2.42
N SER A 52 -1.00 -16.17 -2.13
CA SER A 52 -1.35 -15.16 -1.12
C SER A 52 -2.20 -14.01 -1.67
N GLY A 53 -2.84 -14.20 -2.82
CA GLY A 53 -3.67 -13.21 -3.51
C GLY A 53 -2.87 -12.17 -4.31
N ALA A 54 -3.53 -11.06 -4.66
CA ALA A 54 -2.94 -9.94 -5.42
C ALA A 54 -3.06 -8.63 -4.64
N VAL A 55 -2.30 -7.61 -5.06
CA VAL A 55 -2.39 -6.24 -4.56
C VAL A 55 -2.83 -5.35 -5.71
N ILE A 56 -3.75 -4.42 -5.44
CA ILE A 56 -4.24 -3.48 -6.45
C ILE A 56 -3.61 -2.12 -6.17
N LEU A 57 -2.79 -1.67 -7.11
CA LEU A 57 -2.17 -0.35 -7.12
C LEU A 57 -2.80 0.48 -8.22
N TRP A 58 -3.15 1.71 -7.91
CA TRP A 58 -3.53 2.72 -8.87
C TRP A 58 -2.38 3.68 -9.08
N ARG A 59 -1.98 3.90 -10.34
CA ARG A 59 -1.02 4.93 -10.73
C ARG A 59 -1.80 6.14 -11.25
N PRO A 60 -2.06 7.16 -10.40
CA PRO A 60 -2.70 8.39 -10.83
C PRO A 60 -1.74 9.25 -11.66
N GLU A 61 -2.29 10.00 -12.60
CA GLU A 61 -1.59 11.08 -13.29
C GLU A 61 -1.98 12.39 -12.61
N PHE A 62 -1.38 12.67 -11.45
CA PHE A 62 -1.65 13.91 -10.73
C PHE A 62 -1.09 15.10 -11.50
N SER A 63 -1.91 16.12 -11.75
CA SER A 63 -1.47 17.38 -12.35
C SER A 63 -1.00 18.38 -11.29
N ALA A 64 -1.60 18.32 -10.09
CA ALA A 64 -1.27 19.14 -8.94
C ALA A 64 -1.17 18.31 -7.65
N ARG A 65 -0.36 18.80 -6.71
CA ARG A 65 -0.19 18.17 -5.39
C ARG A 65 -1.47 18.19 -4.54
N SER A 66 -2.29 19.23 -4.70
CA SER A 66 -3.57 19.34 -3.99
C SER A 66 -4.50 18.15 -4.28
N GLU A 67 -4.47 17.60 -5.50
CA GLU A 67 -5.27 16.42 -5.86
C GLU A 67 -4.87 15.19 -5.05
N PHE A 68 -3.56 15.03 -4.81
CA PHE A 68 -3.04 13.97 -3.96
C PHE A 68 -3.42 14.19 -2.50
N GLU A 69 -3.25 15.40 -1.98
CA GLU A 69 -3.54 15.71 -0.57
C GLU A 69 -5.01 15.52 -0.21
N MET A 70 -5.93 15.70 -1.16
CA MET A 70 -7.36 15.40 -0.99
C MET A 70 -7.68 13.91 -0.86
N LEU A 71 -6.79 13.01 -1.31
CA LEU A 71 -7.01 11.56 -1.28
C LEU A 71 -6.40 10.90 -0.04
N ILE A 72 -5.56 11.61 0.71
CA ILE A 72 -4.83 11.09 1.86
C ILE A 72 -5.30 11.78 3.13
N ARG A 73 -5.37 11.04 4.24
CA ARG A 73 -5.65 11.62 5.55
C ARG A 73 -4.61 12.72 5.90
N PRO A 74 -5.05 13.93 6.32
CA PRO A 74 -4.13 15.02 6.67
C PRO A 74 -3.04 14.61 7.66
N GLU A 75 -3.39 13.76 8.64
CA GLU A 75 -2.45 13.29 9.66
C GLU A 75 -1.34 12.43 9.07
N ARG A 76 -1.55 11.81 7.90
CA ARG A 76 -0.57 10.93 7.23
C ARG A 76 0.28 11.66 6.17
N LEU A 77 -0.02 12.91 5.85
CA LEU A 77 0.71 13.67 4.81
C LEU A 77 2.20 13.82 5.11
N HIS A 78 2.57 13.93 6.39
CA HIS A 78 3.97 14.05 6.82
C HIS A 78 4.83 12.84 6.43
N LEU A 79 4.22 11.66 6.27
CA LEU A 79 4.92 10.42 5.88
C LEU A 79 5.50 10.49 4.47
N TYR A 80 4.91 11.33 3.60
CA TYR A 80 5.28 11.43 2.19
C TYR A 80 6.29 12.55 1.90
N LYS A 81 6.82 13.24 2.91
CA LYS A 81 7.95 14.21 2.81
C LYS A 81 7.93 15.12 1.56
N ASN A 82 6.76 15.68 1.22
CA ASN A 82 6.55 16.52 0.03
C ASN A 82 6.78 15.85 -1.34
N ARG A 83 6.88 14.53 -1.40
CA ARG A 83 6.94 13.76 -2.65
C ARG A 83 5.55 13.31 -3.06
N LEU A 84 5.31 13.35 -4.37
CA LEU A 84 4.12 12.73 -4.94
C LEU A 84 4.38 11.22 -5.05
N PRO A 85 3.60 10.36 -4.37
CA PRO A 85 3.74 8.93 -4.51
C PRO A 85 3.36 8.51 -5.92
N ALA A 86 4.07 7.52 -6.44
CA ALA A 86 3.81 6.97 -7.76
C ALA A 86 2.55 6.09 -7.77
N TYR A 87 2.17 5.53 -6.62
CA TYR A 87 1.07 4.58 -6.51
C TYR A 87 0.17 4.86 -5.30
N LEU A 88 -1.13 4.63 -5.47
CA LEU A 88 -2.13 4.54 -4.42
C LEU A 88 -2.55 3.09 -4.22
N LEU A 89 -2.57 2.64 -2.97
CA LEU A 89 -2.98 1.30 -2.59
C LEU A 89 -4.51 1.21 -2.50
N LEU A 90 -5.14 0.50 -3.42
CA LEU A 90 -6.60 0.33 -3.47
C LEU A 90 -7.08 -0.95 -2.77
N ASP A 91 -6.29 -2.02 -2.79
CA ASP A 91 -6.57 -3.23 -2.04
C ASP A 91 -5.26 -3.92 -1.64
N GLY A 92 -5.32 -4.71 -0.57
CA GLY A 92 -4.17 -5.47 -0.06
C GLY A 92 -3.38 -4.78 1.02
N GLN A 93 -3.90 -3.69 1.62
CA GLN A 93 -3.28 -2.99 2.76
C GLN A 93 -2.87 -3.93 3.90
N GLN A 94 -3.76 -4.84 4.30
CA GLN A 94 -3.47 -5.77 5.40
C GLN A 94 -2.37 -6.79 5.05
N ARG A 95 -2.17 -7.05 3.76
CA ARG A 95 -1.12 -7.95 3.24
C ARG A 95 0.21 -7.23 3.08
N LEU A 96 0.18 -5.98 2.63
CA LEU A 96 1.36 -5.16 2.38
C LEU A 96 1.97 -4.58 3.66
N SER A 97 1.13 -4.23 4.64
CA SER A 97 1.57 -3.60 5.89
C SER A 97 1.13 -4.40 7.12
N PRO A 98 1.75 -5.57 7.38
CA PRO A 98 1.43 -6.38 8.56
C PRO A 98 1.90 -5.75 9.88
N CYS A 99 2.63 -4.63 9.88
CA CYS A 99 3.07 -3.96 11.11
C CYS A 99 2.31 -2.65 11.30
N PRO A 100 1.48 -2.51 12.36
CA PRO A 100 0.64 -1.33 12.58
C PRO A 100 1.41 -0.05 13.01
N LYS A 101 2.75 -0.09 13.07
CA LYS A 101 3.55 1.06 13.52
C LYS A 101 3.89 2.02 12.40
N ILE A 102 2.86 2.63 11.82
CA ILE A 102 2.93 3.99 11.29
C ILE A 102 1.56 4.63 11.57
N THR A 103 1.31 4.88 12.86
CA THR A 103 0.25 5.78 13.35
C THR A 103 0.97 6.84 14.17
#